data_AF-A0AA50IK82-F1
#
_entry.id   AF-A0AA50IK82-F1
#
_cell.length_a   1.000
_cell.length_b   1.000
_cell.length_c   1.000
_cell.angle_alpha   90.00
_cell.angle_beta   90.00
_cell.angle_gamma   90.00
#
_symmetry.space_group_name_H-M   'P 1'
#
loop_
_entity.id
_entity.type
_entity.pdbx_description
1 polymer ?
#
loop_
_entity_poly.entity_id
_entity_poly.type
_entity_poly.pdbx_seq_one_letter_code
_entity_poly.pdbx_strand_id
1 'polypeptide(L)'
;MSATLKPYLTAVRHTLASAMCLEHFSSQVVERYNKPEVEVGTSKELLLNPVIISRNANEKVLIESSINSIRISIMIKQADEIEKILCKKFMRFMMMRAENFIVLRRKPVDGYHISFLITNFHTEQMYKHKLVDFVIYFMEEIDKEISEMKLAVNARARICSEEFLKR
;
A
#
# COMPACT_ATOMS: atom_id res chain seq x y z
N MET A 1 -7.38 -2.21 22.31
CA MET A 1 -7.43 -2.09 20.82
C MET A 1 -6.39 -2.95 20.07
N SER A 2 -5.49 -3.69 20.73
CA SER A 2 -4.51 -4.59 20.08
C SER A 2 -5.13 -5.86 19.46
N ALA A 3 -6.25 -6.36 20.02
CA ALA A 3 -6.84 -7.64 19.64
C ALA A 3 -7.32 -7.78 18.18
N THR A 4 -7.62 -6.68 17.48
CA THR A 4 -8.19 -6.72 16.12
C THR A 4 -7.16 -6.55 15.00
N LEU A 5 -5.92 -6.12 15.30
CA LEU A 5 -4.89 -5.92 14.28
C LEU A 5 -4.44 -7.25 13.67
N LYS A 6 -4.12 -8.23 14.52
CA LYS A 6 -3.65 -9.55 14.07
C LYS A 6 -4.68 -10.26 13.17
N PRO A 7 -5.97 -10.39 13.54
CA PRO A 7 -6.98 -10.96 12.65
C PRO A 7 -7.11 -10.22 11.31
N TYR A 8 -7.04 -8.88 11.33
CA TYR A 8 -7.10 -8.07 10.12
C TYR A 8 -5.93 -8.36 9.17
N LEU A 9 -4.69 -8.35 9.68
CA LEU A 9 -3.50 -8.66 8.90
C LEU A 9 -3.48 -10.11 8.41
N THR A 10 -3.98 -11.06 9.21
CA THR A 10 -4.14 -12.46 8.78
C THR A 10 -5.14 -12.57 7.63
N ALA A 11 -6.27 -11.87 7.68
CA ALA A 11 -7.24 -11.84 6.59
C ALA A 11 -6.61 -11.27 5.31
N VAL A 12 -5.94 -10.12 5.41
CA VAL A 12 -5.22 -9.50 4.27
C VAL A 12 -4.17 -10.46 3.70
N ARG A 13 -3.37 -11.11 4.55
CA ARG A 13 -2.35 -12.07 4.16
C ARG A 13 -2.93 -13.23 3.36
N HIS A 14 -4.00 -13.86 3.85
CA HIS A 14 -4.64 -14.98 3.14
C HIS A 14 -5.23 -14.53 1.81
N THR A 15 -5.91 -13.38 1.77
CA THR A 15 -6.46 -12.84 0.52
C THR A 15 -5.37 -12.52 -0.49
N LEU A 16 -4.25 -11.92 -0.06
CA LEU A 16 -3.10 -11.66 -0.93
C LEU A 16 -2.45 -12.96 -1.44
N ALA A 17 -2.29 -13.96 -0.58
CA ALA A 17 -1.74 -15.25 -0.98
C ALA A 17 -2.61 -15.96 -2.03
N SER A 18 -3.94 -15.85 -1.91
CA SER A 18 -4.90 -16.38 -2.89
C SER A 18 -4.98 -15.52 -4.15
N ALA A 19 -4.87 -14.19 -4.05
CA ALA A 19 -4.95 -13.28 -5.18
C ALA A 19 -3.70 -13.34 -6.06
N MET A 20 -2.50 -13.52 -5.47
CA MET A 20 -1.21 -13.63 -6.18
C MET A 20 -1.04 -14.98 -6.88
N CYS A 21 -1.95 -15.28 -7.81
CA CYS A 21 -1.88 -16.39 -8.74
C CYS A 21 -1.81 -15.79 -10.16
N LEU A 22 -0.70 -15.11 -10.42
CA LEU A 22 -0.51 -14.33 -11.64
C LEU A 22 0.17 -15.17 -12.72
N GLU A 23 -0.27 -14.99 -13.96
CA GLU A 23 0.29 -15.63 -15.13
C GLU A 23 0.72 -14.59 -16.17
N HIS A 24 1.69 -14.96 -17.00
CA HIS A 24 2.05 -14.13 -18.13
C HIS A 24 0.89 -14.09 -19.13
N PHE A 25 0.38 -12.90 -19.44
CA PHE A 25 -0.76 -12.71 -20.35
C PHE A 25 -0.50 -11.59 -21.36
N SER A 26 -0.60 -11.90 -22.65
CA SER A 26 -0.46 -10.94 -23.74
C SER A 26 -1.75 -10.14 -23.93
N SER A 27 -1.64 -8.86 -24.25
CA SER A 27 -2.81 -7.99 -24.45
C SER A 27 -3.66 -8.47 -25.63
N GLN A 28 -4.97 -8.57 -25.40
CA GLN A 28 -5.94 -8.91 -26.46
C GLN A 28 -6.31 -7.71 -27.35
N VAL A 29 -6.06 -6.48 -26.88
CA VAL A 29 -6.49 -5.25 -27.54
C VAL A 29 -5.38 -4.65 -28.41
N VAL A 30 -4.12 -4.77 -27.97
CA VAL A 30 -2.98 -4.15 -28.67
C VAL A 30 -1.93 -5.21 -28.97
N GLU A 31 -1.65 -5.39 -30.27
CA GLU A 31 -0.71 -6.39 -30.76
C GLU A 31 0.68 -6.20 -30.15
N ARG A 32 1.30 -7.28 -29.65
CA ARG A 32 2.66 -7.32 -29.07
C ARG A 32 2.86 -6.47 -27.82
N TYR A 33 1.78 -6.07 -27.13
CA TYR A 33 1.87 -5.46 -25.82
C TYR A 33 1.56 -6.46 -24.71
N ASN A 34 2.23 -6.29 -23.57
CA ASN A 34 1.84 -6.87 -22.30
C ASN A 34 1.64 -5.71 -21.32
N LYS A 35 0.40 -5.55 -20.82
CA LYS A 35 0.01 -4.46 -19.93
C LYS A 35 -0.65 -5.07 -18.69
N PRO A 36 -0.50 -4.46 -17.51
CA PRO A 36 -1.21 -4.90 -16.32
C PRO A 36 -2.72 -4.71 -16.52
N GLU A 37 -3.48 -5.80 -16.66
CA GLU A 37 -4.91 -5.77 -16.98
C GLU A 37 -5.72 -5.01 -15.92
N VAL A 38 -5.31 -5.08 -14.64
CA VAL A 38 -5.95 -4.34 -13.54
C VAL A 38 -5.86 -2.81 -13.67
N GLU A 39 -4.87 -2.30 -14.42
CA GLU A 39 -4.72 -0.85 -14.67
C GLU A 39 -5.46 -0.40 -15.93
N VAL A 40 -5.49 -1.24 -16.96
CA VAL A 40 -6.07 -0.88 -18.26
C VAL A 40 -7.59 -1.06 -18.24
N GLY A 41 -8.08 -2.15 -17.65
CA GLY A 41 -9.52 -2.39 -17.45
C GLY A 41 -10.34 -2.53 -18.72
N THR A 42 -9.73 -2.84 -19.86
CA THR A 42 -10.41 -2.99 -21.15
C THR A 42 -11.15 -4.32 -21.28
N SER A 43 -10.55 -5.40 -20.76
CA SER A 43 -11.06 -6.78 -20.83
C SER A 43 -11.66 -7.18 -19.48
N LYS A 44 -12.98 -7.10 -19.35
CA LYS A 44 -13.69 -7.34 -18.08
C LYS A 44 -13.58 -8.79 -17.60
N GLU A 45 -13.48 -9.73 -18.53
CA GLU A 45 -13.28 -11.15 -18.29
C GLU A 45 -11.94 -11.48 -17.64
N LEU A 46 -10.96 -10.58 -17.73
CA LEU A 46 -9.64 -10.73 -17.11
C LEU A 46 -9.57 -10.10 -15.72
N LEU A 47 -10.59 -9.34 -15.33
CA LEU A 47 -10.69 -8.69 -14.03
C LEU A 47 -11.46 -9.58 -13.06
N LEU A 48 -10.90 -9.76 -11.86
CA LEU A 48 -11.58 -10.44 -10.77
C LEU A 48 -12.37 -9.44 -9.93
N ASN A 49 -13.30 -9.95 -9.12
CA ASN A 49 -14.08 -9.14 -8.20
C ASN A 49 -13.16 -8.43 -7.19
N PRO A 50 -13.20 -7.09 -7.10
CA PRO A 50 -12.47 -6.35 -6.08
C PRO A 50 -12.91 -6.75 -4.66
N VAL A 51 -11.95 -6.95 -3.77
CA VAL A 51 -12.20 -7.30 -2.37
C VAL A 51 -11.73 -6.17 -1.47
N ILE A 52 -12.58 -5.78 -0.52
CA ILE A 52 -12.24 -4.79 0.51
C ILE A 52 -12.20 -5.49 1.85
N ILE A 53 -11.09 -5.34 2.56
CA ILE A 53 -10.92 -5.82 3.93
C ILE A 53 -10.77 -4.58 4.80
N SER A 54 -11.71 -4.38 5.72
CA SER A 54 -11.72 -3.24 6.63
C SER A 54 -11.55 -3.68 8.07
N ARG A 55 -10.64 -3.05 8.80
CA ARG A 55 -10.56 -3.18 10.26
C ARG A 55 -11.54 -2.25 10.96
N ASN A 56 -11.68 -1.04 10.43
CA ASN A 56 -12.63 0.00 10.87
C ASN A 56 -12.92 0.95 9.70
N ALA A 57 -13.70 2.02 9.93
CA ALA A 57 -14.07 2.97 8.88
C ALA A 57 -12.87 3.71 8.24
N ASN A 58 -11.76 3.83 8.97
CA ASN A 58 -10.58 4.60 8.59
C ASN A 58 -9.37 3.72 8.21
N GLU A 59 -9.48 2.40 8.37
CA GLU A 59 -8.43 1.43 8.07
C GLU A 59 -9.00 0.31 7.20
N LYS A 60 -8.62 0.31 5.92
CA LYS A 60 -9.04 -0.71 4.96
C LYS A 60 -8.01 -0.92 3.86
N VAL A 61 -7.99 -2.14 3.31
CA VAL A 61 -7.25 -2.48 2.09
C VAL A 61 -8.25 -2.85 1.00
N LEU A 62 -8.06 -2.27 -0.18
CA LEU A 62 -8.71 -2.69 -1.42
C LEU A 62 -7.71 -3.55 -2.21
N ILE A 63 -8.14 -4.74 -2.61
CA ILE A 63 -7.38 -5.66 -3.43
C ILE A 63 -8.16 -5.87 -4.72
N GLU A 64 -7.57 -5.44 -5.82
CA GLU A 64 -8.10 -5.63 -7.17
C GLU A 64 -7.15 -6.58 -7.89
N SER A 65 -7.68 -7.69 -8.40
CA SER A 65 -6.87 -8.73 -9.03
C SER A 65 -7.29 -8.92 -10.48
N SER A 66 -6.34 -9.36 -11.30
CA SER A 66 -6.54 -9.75 -12.69
C SER A 66 -5.64 -10.94 -13.00
N ILE A 67 -5.70 -11.45 -14.22
CA ILE A 67 -4.88 -12.59 -14.66
C ILE A 67 -3.37 -12.37 -14.53
N ASN A 68 -2.86 -11.16 -14.81
CA ASN A 68 -1.42 -10.88 -14.87
C ASN A 68 -0.94 -9.81 -13.87
N SER A 69 -1.85 -9.21 -13.10
CA SER A 69 -1.50 -8.14 -12.18
C SER A 69 -2.51 -7.96 -11.04
N ILE A 70 -2.03 -7.46 -9.90
CA ILE A 70 -2.81 -7.11 -8.72
C ILE A 70 -2.48 -5.69 -8.30
N ARG A 71 -3.52 -4.93 -7.98
CA ARG A 71 -3.43 -3.62 -7.35
C ARG A 71 -3.89 -3.71 -5.89
N ILE A 72 -3.04 -3.24 -4.98
CA ILE A 72 -3.28 -3.26 -3.53
C ILE A 72 -3.28 -1.82 -3.05
N SER A 73 -4.42 -1.31 -2.59
CA SER A 73 -4.56 0.07 -2.12
C SER A 73 -4.87 0.11 -0.64
N ILE A 74 -4.08 0.86 0.12
CA ILE A 74 -4.11 0.84 1.59
C ILE A 74 -4.56 2.20 2.12
N MET A 75 -5.57 2.17 2.99
CA MET A 75 -6.02 3.30 3.78
C MET A 75 -5.46 3.16 5.20
N ILE A 76 -4.43 3.95 5.49
CA ILE A 76 -3.77 4.07 6.81
C ILE A 76 -4.60 4.93 7.77
N LYS A 77 -4.59 4.57 9.06
CA LYS A 77 -5.23 5.32 10.15
C LYS A 77 -4.59 6.70 10.32
N GLN A 78 -5.40 7.73 10.54
CA GLN A 78 -4.94 9.07 10.91
C GLN A 78 -5.79 9.56 12.09
N ALA A 79 -5.17 9.75 13.26
CA ALA A 79 -5.89 10.15 14.47
C ALA A 79 -6.08 11.67 14.58
N ASP A 80 -5.19 12.47 13.98
CA ASP A 80 -5.24 13.93 14.00
C ASP A 80 -4.67 14.57 12.72
N GLU A 81 -4.74 15.90 12.65
CA GLU A 81 -4.24 16.69 11.51
C GLU A 81 -2.72 16.58 11.34
N ILE A 82 -1.95 16.38 12.42
CA ILE A 82 -0.49 16.19 12.32
C ILE A 82 -0.20 14.86 11.63
N GLU A 83 -0.81 13.77 12.07
CA GLU A 83 -0.66 12.44 11.45
C GLU A 83 -1.12 12.44 10.00
N LYS A 84 -2.20 13.17 9.68
CA LYS A 84 -2.67 13.32 8.30
C LYS A 84 -1.62 13.97 7.40
N ILE A 85 -0.96 15.04 7.87
CA ILE A 85 0.12 15.70 7.13
C ILE A 85 1.36 14.81 7.03
N LEU A 86 1.75 14.16 8.14
CA LEU A 86 2.91 13.26 8.18
C LEU A 86 2.71 12.06 7.25
N CYS A 87 1.57 11.38 7.35
CA CYS A 87 1.18 10.28 6.46
C CYS A 87 1.23 10.72 5.00
N LYS A 88 0.60 11.85 4.65
CA LYS A 88 0.60 12.38 3.28
C LYS A 88 2.01 12.65 2.75
N LYS A 89 2.87 13.27 3.56
CA LYS A 89 4.26 13.57 3.17
C LYS A 89 5.10 12.30 3.05
N PHE A 90 4.96 11.36 3.98
CA PHE A 90 5.71 10.11 3.98
C PHE A 90 5.32 9.22 2.79
N MET A 91 4.03 9.05 2.51
CA MET A 91 3.56 8.31 1.33
C MET A 91 4.04 8.97 0.03
N ARG A 92 3.97 10.30 -0.07
CA ARG A 92 4.52 11.03 -1.22
C ARG A 92 6.01 10.80 -1.39
N PHE A 93 6.78 10.80 -0.30
CA PHE A 93 8.21 10.53 -0.32
C PHE A 93 8.53 9.14 -0.87
N MET A 94 7.76 8.12 -0.47
CA MET A 94 7.90 6.76 -0.98
C MET A 94 7.55 6.69 -2.47
N MET A 95 6.43 7.28 -2.88
CA MET A 95 5.98 7.26 -4.28
C MET A 95 6.95 7.97 -5.24
N MET A 96 7.65 9.01 -4.78
CA MET A 96 8.72 9.64 -5.56
C MET A 96 9.92 8.71 -5.82
N ARG A 97 10.05 7.60 -5.07
CA ARG A 97 11.10 6.59 -5.20
C ARG A 97 10.61 5.29 -5.82
N ALA A 98 9.43 5.29 -6.44
CA ALA A 98 8.83 4.11 -7.07
C ALA A 98 9.72 3.46 -8.16
N GLU A 99 10.70 4.18 -8.72
CA GLU A 99 11.67 3.58 -9.66
C GLU A 99 12.60 2.57 -8.97
N ASN A 100 13.05 2.88 -7.76
CA ASN A 100 13.83 1.94 -6.95
C ASN A 100 12.94 0.91 -6.26
N PHE A 101 11.67 1.26 -6.08
CA PHE A 101 10.69 0.43 -5.41
C PHE A 101 9.63 -0.08 -6.39
N ILE A 102 10.05 -1.05 -7.19
CA ILE A 102 9.41 -1.51 -8.43
C ILE A 102 7.94 -1.93 -8.28
N VAL A 103 7.50 -2.30 -7.08
CA VAL A 103 6.10 -2.70 -6.80
C VAL A 103 5.20 -1.53 -6.43
N LEU A 104 5.73 -0.32 -6.28
CA LEU A 104 4.98 0.85 -5.82
C LEU A 104 4.38 1.64 -6.97
N ARG A 105 3.12 2.04 -6.85
CA ARG A 105 2.49 2.96 -7.81
C ARG A 105 2.95 4.40 -7.54
N ARG A 106 3.17 5.16 -8.62
CA ARG A 106 3.56 6.59 -8.55
C ARG A 106 2.44 7.48 -8.01
N LYS A 107 1.19 7.04 -8.11
CA LYS A 107 0.00 7.71 -7.59
C LYS A 107 -0.88 6.66 -6.90
N PRO A 108 -1.47 6.95 -5.73
CA PRO A 108 -2.40 6.01 -5.10
C PRO A 108 -3.74 6.01 -5.84
N VAL A 109 -4.57 5.01 -5.59
CA VAL A 109 -5.98 5.03 -5.98
C VAL A 109 -6.71 6.12 -5.18
N ASP A 110 -7.68 6.77 -5.79
CA ASP A 110 -8.44 7.84 -5.14
C ASP A 110 -9.16 7.31 -3.89
N GLY A 111 -9.07 8.05 -2.78
CA GLY A 111 -9.59 7.62 -1.48
C GLY A 111 -8.65 6.71 -0.68
N TYR A 112 -7.46 6.39 -1.20
CA TYR A 112 -6.43 5.61 -0.51
C TYR A 112 -5.12 6.41 -0.39
N HIS A 113 -4.25 5.99 0.54
CA HIS A 113 -3.03 6.74 0.87
C HIS A 113 -1.82 6.28 0.06
N ILE A 114 -1.75 4.98 -0.24
CA ILE A 114 -0.68 4.36 -1.01
C ILE A 114 -1.24 3.16 -1.77
N SER A 115 -0.66 2.87 -2.93
CA SER A 115 -1.03 1.70 -3.72
C SER A 115 0.19 0.99 -4.27
N PHE A 116 0.14 -0.35 -4.25
CA PHE A 116 1.11 -1.23 -4.88
C PHE A 116 0.52 -1.82 -6.17
N LEU A 117 1.38 -2.07 -7.15
CA LEU A 117 1.07 -2.79 -8.37
C LEU A 117 2.07 -3.95 -8.51
N ILE A 118 1.56 -5.17 -8.39
CA ILE A 118 2.34 -6.39 -8.53
C ILE A 118 1.93 -7.06 -9.84
N THR A 119 2.89 -7.42 -10.68
CA THR A 119 2.67 -8.05 -11.98
C THR A 119 3.27 -9.46 -11.99
N ASN A 120 2.95 -10.25 -13.01
CA ASN A 120 3.57 -11.56 -13.23
C ASN A 120 5.11 -11.48 -13.26
N PHE A 121 5.68 -10.42 -13.85
CA PHE A 121 7.14 -10.21 -13.90
C PHE A 121 7.76 -10.11 -12.50
N HIS A 122 7.07 -9.48 -11.55
CA HIS A 122 7.52 -9.41 -10.16
C HIS A 122 7.50 -10.79 -9.51
N THR A 123 6.48 -11.60 -9.76
CA THR A 123 6.37 -12.96 -9.19
C THR A 123 7.29 -13.98 -9.87
N GLU A 124 7.74 -13.72 -11.09
CA GLU A 124 8.76 -14.51 -11.79
C GLU A 124 10.16 -14.25 -11.22
N GLN A 125 10.46 -13.02 -10.82
CA GLN A 125 11.77 -12.62 -10.29
C GLN A 125 11.89 -12.72 -8.77
N MET A 126 10.78 -12.57 -8.04
CA MET A 126 10.75 -12.54 -6.59
C MET A 126 9.79 -13.60 -6.06
N TYR A 127 10.13 -14.19 -4.91
CA TYR A 127 9.24 -15.14 -4.26
C TYR A 127 7.95 -14.48 -3.81
N LYS A 128 6.82 -14.98 -4.33
CA LYS A 128 5.46 -14.56 -3.96
C LYS A 128 5.26 -14.42 -2.44
N HIS A 129 5.69 -15.41 -1.66
CA HIS A 129 5.49 -15.36 -0.20
C HIS A 129 6.27 -14.21 0.45
N LYS A 130 7.43 -13.82 -0.10
CA LYS A 130 8.18 -12.64 0.34
C LYS A 130 7.51 -11.33 -0.05
N LEU A 131 6.85 -11.27 -1.21
CA LEU A 131 6.04 -10.10 -1.59
C LEU A 131 4.84 -9.92 -0.64
N VAL A 132 4.16 -11.02 -0.28
CA VAL A 132 3.08 -10.99 0.71
C VAL A 132 3.62 -10.55 2.07
N ASP A 133 4.72 -11.14 2.54
CA ASP A 133 5.37 -10.75 3.79
C ASP A 133 5.74 -9.26 3.81
N PHE A 134 6.28 -8.76 2.70
CA PHE A 134 6.65 -7.37 2.52
C PHE A 134 5.43 -6.43 2.67
N VAL A 135 4.30 -6.74 2.03
CA VAL A 135 3.08 -5.91 2.13
C VAL A 135 2.55 -5.90 3.57
N ILE A 136 2.55 -7.06 4.24
CA ILE A 136 2.10 -7.15 5.64
C ILE A 136 3.06 -6.38 6.57
N TYR A 137 4.36 -6.55 6.38
CA TYR A 137 5.38 -5.81 7.14
C TYR A 137 5.22 -4.30 6.95
N PHE A 138 5.00 -3.85 5.71
CA PHE A 138 4.73 -2.45 5.42
C PHE A 138 3.50 -1.93 6.19
N MET A 139 2.42 -2.71 6.25
CA MET A 139 1.22 -2.36 7.01
C MET A 139 1.44 -2.33 8.53
N GLU A 140 2.37 -3.14 9.06
CA GLU A 140 2.70 -3.17 10.49
C GLU A 140 3.60 -2.00 10.91
N GLU A 141 4.57 -1.65 10.08
CA GLU A 141 5.57 -0.63 10.42
C GLU A 141 5.09 0.80 10.16
N ILE A 142 4.18 0.99 9.19
CA ILE A 142 3.73 2.34 8.81
C ILE A 142 3.11 3.11 9.98
N ASP A 143 2.31 2.44 10.81
CA ASP A 143 1.66 3.06 11.97
C ASP A 143 2.70 3.45 13.03
N LYS A 144 3.74 2.63 13.21
CA LYS A 144 4.85 2.90 14.14
C LYS A 144 5.67 4.10 13.67
N GLU A 145 6.06 4.11 12.40
CA GLU A 145 6.85 5.18 11.80
C GLU A 145 6.12 6.54 11.88
N ILE A 146 4.81 6.57 11.59
CA ILE A 146 4.01 7.80 11.74
C ILE A 146 3.96 8.27 13.20
N SER A 147 3.79 7.33 14.13
CA SER A 147 3.78 7.63 15.57
C SER A 147 5.14 8.19 16.04
N GLU A 148 6.23 7.59 15.58
CA GLU A 148 7.60 8.03 15.89
C GLU A 148 7.90 9.42 15.30
N MET A 149 7.52 9.67 14.05
CA MET A 149 7.64 10.99 13.42
C MET A 149 6.87 12.06 14.21
N LYS A 150 5.66 11.76 14.69
CA LYS A 150 4.88 12.69 15.52
C LYS A 150 5.55 12.98 16.85
N LEU A 151 6.07 11.97 17.52
CA LEU A 151 6.84 12.14 18.77
C LEU A 151 8.08 13.00 18.53
N ALA A 152 8.81 12.77 17.44
CA ALA A 152 9.99 13.54 17.06
C ALA A 152 9.67 15.02 16.81
N VAL A 153 8.57 15.31 16.10
CA VAL A 153 8.10 16.69 15.86
C VAL A 153 7.77 17.39 17.18
N ASN A 154 7.02 16.72 18.07
CA ASN A 154 6.63 17.30 19.36
C ASN A 154 7.85 17.53 20.28
N ALA A 155 8.78 16.59 20.33
CA ALA A 155 10.01 16.73 21.10
C ALA A 155 10.85 17.91 20.60
N ARG A 156 11.01 18.04 19.28
CA ARG A 156 11.74 19.17 18.68
C ARG A 156 11.05 20.50 18.93
N ALA A 157 9.72 20.56 18.82
CA ALA A 157 8.96 21.77 19.10
C ALA A 157 9.15 22.25 20.56
N ARG A 158 9.18 21.32 21.53
CA ARG A 158 9.48 21.63 22.92
C ARG A 158 10.86 22.24 23.09
N ILE A 159 11.89 21.61 22.54
CA ILE A 159 13.28 22.10 22.61
C ILE A 159 13.38 23.51 22.01
N CYS A 160 12.77 23.73 20.83
CA CYS A 160 12.77 25.05 20.20
C CYS A 160 12.07 26.11 21.07
N SER A 161 10.97 25.75 21.74
CA SER A 161 10.22 26.67 22.61
C SER A 161 11.01 27.01 23.88
N GLU A 162 11.61 26.01 24.53
CA GLU A 162 12.46 26.20 25.69
C GLU A 162 13.66 27.09 25.36
N GLU A 163 14.31 26.87 24.22
CA GLU A 163 15.46 27.66 23.80
C GLU A 163 15.11 29.11 23.47
N PHE A 164 13.92 29.35 22.90
CA PHE A 164 13.44 30.70 22.63
C PHE A 164 13.14 31.47 23.92
N LEU A 165 12.54 30.82 24.93
CA LEU A 165 12.15 31.44 26.21
C LEU A 165 13.30 31.61 27.21
N LYS A 166 14.48 31.01 26.96
CA LYS A 166 15.69 31.25 27.77
C LYS A 166 16.27 32.65 27.55
N ARG A 167 15.87 33.34 26.47
CA ARG A 167 16.20 34.74 26.20
C ARG A 167 15.12 35.66 26.77
#